data_AF-A0A0K9YVA1-F1
#
_entry.id   AF-A0A0K9YVA1-F1
#
_cell.length_a   1.000
_cell.length_b   1.000
_cell.length_c   1.000
_cell.angle_alpha   90.00
_cell.angle_beta   90.00
_cell.angle_gamma   90.00
#
_symmetry.space_group_name_H-M   'P 1'
#
loop_
_entity.id
_entity.type
_entity.pdbx_description
1 polymer ?
#
loop_
_entity_poly.entity_id
_entity_poly.type
_entity_poly.pdbx_seq_one_letter_code
_entity_poly.pdbx_strand_id
1 'polypeptide(L)'
;MNKNRTTGLAVVAALSVALLSGCEAPSLDKLLTSGDQQTQPANGASAEGSENTTPSSQQEEPGKPKPPSLQETLTMVEGVPTVTNPTELSVVVNKQRALPADYIPPDLVEPNVPFPFDEKVEKRFMRAEAAKALEELFAGAKQDGIELYAVSGYRSYKTQRSLYETYVKTQGAEHAAAYSAVPGKSEHQTGLAMDVSGVDATTRLEEPFGETPEGQWLSAHCGEYGFIIRYLKGKEETTGYSYEPWHLRYVGKEMAQEIMAKGITLEDYLSENGSAQKQ
;
A
#
# COMPACT_ATOMS: atom_id res chain seq x y z
N MET A 1 -34.18 -24.79 50.69
CA MET A 1 -33.40 -23.81 51.48
C MET A 1 -31.99 -24.33 51.62
N ASN A 2 -30.95 -23.49 51.40
CA ASN A 2 -29.56 -23.61 51.90
C ASN A 2 -28.77 -24.94 51.67
N LYS A 3 -27.44 -24.93 51.43
CA LYS A 3 -26.47 -23.83 51.38
C LYS A 3 -25.26 -24.23 50.51
N ASN A 4 -24.50 -23.21 50.08
CA ASN A 4 -23.27 -23.29 49.30
C ASN A 4 -22.24 -24.29 49.87
N ARG A 5 -21.36 -24.81 49.00
CA ARG A 5 -19.92 -24.73 49.30
C ARG A 5 -19.05 -24.67 48.04
N THR A 6 -18.01 -23.83 48.12
CA THR A 6 -17.07 -23.52 47.05
C THR A 6 -15.79 -24.34 47.23
N THR A 7 -15.18 -24.77 46.13
CA THR A 7 -13.77 -25.19 46.09
C THR A 7 -13.08 -24.50 44.93
N GLY A 8 -12.24 -23.51 45.24
CA GLY A 8 -11.32 -22.94 44.27
C GLY A 8 -10.04 -23.76 44.19
N LEU A 9 -9.40 -23.78 43.03
CA LEU A 9 -8.07 -24.35 42.84
C LEU A 9 -7.15 -23.24 42.29
N ALA A 10 -6.16 -22.84 43.07
CA ALA A 10 -5.18 -21.85 42.65
C ALA A 10 -4.08 -22.54 41.84
N VAL A 11 -3.80 -22.04 40.63
CA VAL A 11 -2.61 -22.42 39.87
C VAL A 11 -1.50 -21.44 40.23
N VAL A 12 -0.42 -21.95 40.81
CA VAL A 12 0.74 -21.16 41.26
C VAL A 12 1.66 -20.89 40.07
N ALA A 13 2.06 -19.63 39.89
CA ALA A 13 3.08 -19.27 38.91
C ALA A 13 4.47 -19.74 39.39
N ALA A 14 5.18 -20.49 38.55
CA ALA A 14 6.55 -20.89 38.79
C ALA A 14 7.51 -19.99 38.01
N LEU A 15 8.23 -19.10 38.71
CA LEU A 15 9.41 -18.44 38.14
C LEU A 15 10.58 -19.43 38.16
N SER A 16 11.21 -19.64 37.01
CA SER A 16 12.49 -20.33 36.90
C SER A 16 13.55 -19.38 36.33
N VAL A 17 14.29 -18.72 37.22
CA VAL A 17 15.47 -17.92 36.86
C VAL A 17 16.68 -18.84 36.80
N ALA A 18 17.43 -18.78 35.69
CA ALA A 18 18.76 -19.36 35.56
C ALA A 18 19.73 -18.29 35.03
N LEU A 19 20.97 -18.28 35.54
CA LEU A 19 21.93 -17.19 35.32
C LEU A 19 23.17 -17.62 34.53
N LEU A 20 23.48 -16.81 33.52
CA LEU A 20 24.83 -16.39 33.09
C LEU A 20 25.90 -17.46 32.81
N SER A 21 25.96 -17.86 31.55
CA SER A 21 27.20 -17.87 30.74
C SER A 21 26.80 -17.62 29.26
N GLY A 22 27.58 -16.95 28.41
CA GLY A 22 28.89 -16.31 28.61
C GLY A 22 29.79 -16.55 27.40
N CYS A 23 29.70 -15.72 26.36
CA CYS A 23 30.65 -15.60 25.24
C CYS A 23 30.42 -14.28 24.48
N GLU A 24 31.43 -13.82 23.74
CA GLU A 24 31.47 -12.48 23.13
C GLU A 24 30.79 -12.39 21.76
N ALA A 25 30.41 -11.17 21.37
CA ALA A 25 29.90 -10.86 20.03
C ALA A 25 31.08 -10.63 19.05
N PRO A 26 31.12 -11.29 17.87
CA PRO A 26 32.10 -10.97 16.83
C PRO A 26 31.87 -9.57 16.26
N SER A 27 32.91 -8.73 16.27
CA SER A 27 32.92 -7.42 15.62
C SER A 27 32.93 -7.55 14.09
N LEU A 28 32.24 -6.65 13.39
CA LEU A 28 32.48 -6.42 11.96
C LEU A 28 33.87 -5.79 11.77
N ASP A 29 34.87 -6.62 11.45
CA ASP A 29 36.08 -6.18 10.78
C ASP A 29 36.78 -7.35 10.07
N LYS A 30 37.51 -7.07 8.98
CA LYS A 30 38.25 -8.05 8.13
C LYS A 30 37.47 -9.09 7.30
N LEU A 31 36.50 -8.63 6.51
CA LEU A 31 36.40 -9.00 5.09
C LEU A 31 36.13 -7.69 4.32
N LEU A 32 36.93 -7.23 3.36
CA LEU A 32 38.03 -7.84 2.59
C LEU A 32 39.25 -6.88 2.51
N THR A 33 40.47 -7.40 2.30
CA THR A 33 41.65 -6.57 2.00
C THR A 33 42.56 -7.18 0.92
N SER A 34 42.87 -6.35 -0.08
CA SER A 34 44.05 -6.40 -0.98
C SER A 34 44.09 -7.47 -2.10
N GLY A 35 44.44 -7.00 -3.31
CA GLY A 35 44.59 -7.78 -4.53
C GLY A 35 44.89 -6.88 -5.74
N ASP A 36 46.06 -6.24 -5.74
CA ASP A 36 46.49 -5.24 -6.74
C ASP A 36 46.99 -5.82 -8.07
N GLN A 37 46.83 -5.03 -9.15
CA GLN A 37 47.73 -4.73 -10.31
C GLN A 37 48.71 -5.80 -10.88
N GLN A 38 49.03 -5.86 -12.18
CA GLN A 38 48.73 -5.00 -13.36
C GLN A 38 48.58 -5.92 -14.63
N THR A 39 48.80 -5.60 -15.93
CA THR A 39 49.50 -4.54 -16.70
C THR A 39 48.91 -4.47 -18.14
N GLN A 40 49.41 -3.59 -19.02
CA GLN A 40 49.25 -3.66 -20.50
C GLN A 40 50.57 -4.03 -21.21
N PRO A 41 50.63 -4.17 -22.56
CA PRO A 41 50.78 -3.02 -23.50
C PRO A 41 49.99 -3.18 -24.84
N ALA A 42 49.97 -2.26 -25.83
CA ALA A 42 50.02 -0.78 -25.89
C ALA A 42 49.82 -0.31 -27.38
N ASN A 43 49.65 1.01 -27.62
CA ASN A 43 49.48 1.72 -28.92
C ASN A 43 48.15 1.48 -29.68
N GLY A 44 47.57 2.39 -30.46
CA GLY A 44 47.87 3.80 -30.81
C GLY A 44 47.20 4.16 -32.18
N ALA A 45 46.80 5.38 -32.55
CA ALA A 45 46.91 6.71 -31.92
C ALA A 45 45.77 7.66 -32.40
N SER A 46 45.88 8.96 -32.11
CA SER A 46 44.83 10.00 -32.06
C SER A 46 44.16 10.45 -33.37
N ALA A 47 42.96 11.01 -33.23
CA ALA A 47 42.48 12.22 -33.94
C ALA A 47 41.56 13.03 -32.99
N GLU A 48 41.49 14.35 -33.14
CA GLU A 48 40.75 15.25 -32.24
C GLU A 48 39.34 15.57 -32.75
N GLY A 49 38.40 15.82 -31.83
CA GLY A 49 37.04 16.26 -32.13
C GLY A 49 36.33 16.78 -30.87
N SER A 50 36.28 18.10 -30.71
CA SER A 50 35.69 18.75 -29.54
C SER A 50 34.30 19.30 -29.88
N GLU A 51 33.25 18.67 -29.34
CA GLU A 51 31.92 19.27 -29.24
C GLU A 51 31.41 19.22 -27.79
N ASN A 52 30.71 20.28 -27.40
CA ASN A 52 30.44 20.59 -26.00
C ASN A 52 29.11 19.99 -25.52
N THR A 53 29.06 19.54 -24.27
CA THR A 53 27.85 18.92 -23.70
C THR A 53 26.72 19.93 -23.51
N THR A 54 25.52 19.58 -23.97
CA THR A 54 24.27 20.24 -23.59
C THR A 54 23.40 19.22 -22.85
N PRO A 55 23.01 19.47 -21.58
CA PRO A 55 22.06 18.60 -20.89
C PRO A 55 20.68 18.69 -21.55
N SER A 56 20.05 17.54 -21.81
CA SER A 56 18.66 17.53 -22.29
C SER A 56 17.73 17.92 -21.15
N SER A 57 17.31 19.18 -21.12
CA SER A 57 16.32 19.67 -20.18
C SER A 57 14.97 19.00 -20.47
N GLN A 58 14.44 18.25 -19.51
CA GLN A 58 13.04 17.82 -19.55
C GLN A 58 12.17 19.07 -19.39
N GLN A 59 11.56 19.54 -20.48
CA GLN A 59 10.52 20.56 -20.40
C GLN A 59 9.27 19.93 -19.77
N GLU A 60 8.81 20.49 -18.65
CA GLU A 60 7.47 20.19 -18.12
C GLU A 60 6.41 20.62 -19.15
N GLU A 61 5.44 19.74 -19.43
CA GLU A 61 4.29 20.02 -20.31
C GLU A 61 3.42 21.13 -19.70
N PRO A 62 3.30 22.31 -20.34
CA PRO A 62 2.63 23.45 -19.73
C PRO A 62 1.10 23.36 -19.88
N GLY A 63 0.40 22.83 -18.86
CA GLY A 63 -1.06 22.98 -18.80
C GLY A 63 -1.83 22.12 -17.80
N LYS A 64 -1.27 21.04 -17.25
CA LYS A 64 -2.02 20.21 -16.28
C LYS A 64 -2.06 20.86 -14.89
N PRO A 65 -3.23 21.01 -14.26
CA PRO A 65 -3.32 21.51 -12.89
C PRO A 65 -2.72 20.45 -11.94
N LYS A 66 -1.71 20.86 -11.17
CA LYS A 66 -1.02 20.01 -10.20
C LYS A 66 -2.00 19.57 -9.10
N PRO A 67 -2.00 18.30 -8.63
CA PRO A 67 -2.85 17.89 -7.52
C PRO A 67 -2.54 18.72 -6.26
N PRO A 68 -3.57 19.10 -5.47
CA PRO A 68 -3.40 19.92 -4.27
C PRO A 68 -2.61 19.18 -3.18
N SER A 69 -1.96 19.93 -2.29
CA SER A 69 -1.18 19.35 -1.20
C SER A 69 -2.06 18.62 -0.17
N LEU A 70 -1.43 17.77 0.64
CA LEU A 70 -2.09 17.08 1.74
C LEU A 70 -2.68 18.06 2.77
N GLN A 71 -2.06 19.21 2.99
CA GLN A 71 -2.47 20.19 4.00
C GLN A 71 -3.68 21.02 3.53
N GLU A 72 -3.78 21.35 2.24
CA GLU A 72 -4.93 22.07 1.66
C GLU A 72 -6.20 21.19 1.59
N THR A 73 -6.02 19.87 1.54
CA THR A 73 -7.08 18.88 1.36
C THR A 73 -7.65 18.33 2.67
N LEU A 74 -7.45 19.02 3.82
CA LEU A 74 -7.81 18.53 5.15
C LEU A 74 -8.54 19.59 5.98
N THR A 75 -9.62 19.19 6.65
CA THR A 75 -10.38 20.01 7.61
C THR A 75 -10.71 19.21 8.87
N MET A 76 -11.35 19.83 9.87
CA MET A 76 -11.80 19.17 11.10
C MET A 76 -13.33 19.05 11.11
N VAL A 77 -13.84 17.82 11.11
CA VAL A 77 -15.28 17.50 11.26
C VAL A 77 -15.46 16.78 12.58
N GLU A 78 -16.20 17.38 13.52
CA GLU A 78 -16.42 16.83 14.88
C GLU A 78 -15.11 16.48 15.64
N GLY A 79 -14.00 17.14 15.31
CA GLY A 79 -12.67 16.88 15.87
C GLY A 79 -11.87 15.77 15.15
N VAL A 80 -12.44 15.15 14.10
CA VAL A 80 -11.75 14.20 13.22
C VAL A 80 -11.12 14.96 12.04
N PRO A 81 -9.82 14.74 11.73
CA PRO A 81 -9.22 15.26 10.51
C PRO A 81 -9.79 14.53 9.29
N THR A 82 -10.52 15.27 8.46
CA THR A 82 -11.36 14.75 7.38
C THR A 82 -10.99 15.41 6.06
N VAL A 83 -10.90 14.63 4.98
CA VAL A 83 -10.50 15.13 3.66
C VAL A 83 -11.60 15.95 3.00
N THR A 84 -11.21 17.02 2.31
CA THR A 84 -12.14 17.93 1.60
C THR A 84 -12.36 17.53 0.14
N ASN A 85 -11.58 16.60 -0.39
CA ASN A 85 -11.56 16.19 -1.80
C ASN A 85 -11.90 14.69 -2.02
N PRO A 86 -12.98 14.12 -1.43
CA PRO A 86 -13.22 12.67 -1.38
C PRO A 86 -13.43 12.00 -2.75
N THR A 87 -13.76 12.77 -3.79
CA THR A 87 -13.97 12.32 -5.17
C THR A 87 -12.71 12.27 -6.02
N GLU A 88 -11.61 12.90 -5.60
CA GLU A 88 -10.39 13.02 -6.40
C GLU A 88 -9.55 11.75 -6.40
N LEU A 89 -8.95 11.42 -7.54
CA LEU A 89 -8.02 10.27 -7.64
C LEU A 89 -6.79 10.42 -6.73
N SER A 90 -6.43 11.67 -6.39
CA SER A 90 -5.35 12.04 -5.46
C SER A 90 -5.75 12.00 -3.98
N VAL A 91 -6.98 11.58 -3.61
CA VAL A 91 -7.41 11.56 -2.21
C VAL A 91 -6.55 10.60 -1.37
N VAL A 92 -5.94 11.09 -0.29
CA VAL A 92 -5.20 10.26 0.68
C VAL A 92 -6.06 10.03 1.92
N VAL A 93 -6.36 8.76 2.17
CA VAL A 93 -7.13 8.28 3.31
C VAL A 93 -6.24 7.29 4.07
N ASN A 94 -5.94 7.57 5.34
CA ASN A 94 -4.99 6.80 6.13
C ASN A 94 -5.24 6.99 7.64
N LYS A 95 -4.37 6.48 8.53
CA LYS A 95 -4.56 6.56 9.99
C LYS A 95 -4.67 8.00 10.52
N GLN A 96 -4.25 9.01 9.77
CA GLN A 96 -4.30 10.43 10.10
C GLN A 96 -5.42 11.19 9.36
N ARG A 97 -6.00 10.63 8.27
CA ARG A 97 -6.92 11.32 7.35
C ARG A 97 -8.16 10.47 7.06
N ALA A 98 -9.34 10.93 7.48
CA ALA A 98 -10.61 10.24 7.26
C ALA A 98 -11.39 10.77 6.05
N LEU A 99 -12.22 9.93 5.44
CA LEU A 99 -13.35 10.33 4.60
C LEU A 99 -14.54 10.80 5.46
N PRO A 100 -15.44 11.64 4.91
CA PRO A 100 -16.75 11.88 5.52
C PRO A 100 -17.50 10.55 5.76
N ALA A 101 -18.21 10.45 6.89
CA ALA A 101 -18.86 9.21 7.32
C ALA A 101 -20.06 8.80 6.43
N ASP A 102 -20.61 9.76 5.69
CA ASP A 102 -21.67 9.65 4.70
C ASP A 102 -21.16 9.50 3.26
N TYR A 103 -19.85 9.61 3.02
CA TYR A 103 -19.31 9.51 1.67
C TYR A 103 -19.47 8.10 1.08
N ILE A 104 -20.21 8.04 -0.04
CA ILE A 104 -20.38 6.90 -0.92
C ILE A 104 -20.05 7.40 -2.33
N PRO A 105 -19.13 6.77 -3.09
CA PRO A 105 -18.86 7.18 -4.46
C PRO A 105 -20.10 7.06 -5.35
N PRO A 106 -20.40 8.05 -6.22
CA PRO A 106 -21.62 8.07 -7.03
C PRO A 106 -21.57 7.11 -8.23
N ASP A 107 -20.40 6.55 -8.52
CA ASP A 107 -20.02 5.85 -9.74
C ASP A 107 -19.57 4.39 -9.49
N LEU A 108 -20.08 3.75 -8.42
CA LEU A 108 -19.78 2.36 -8.09
C LEU A 108 -20.39 1.37 -9.08
N VAL A 109 -19.55 0.49 -9.65
CA VAL A 109 -19.93 -0.62 -10.54
C VAL A 109 -19.21 -1.90 -10.13
N GLU A 110 -19.73 -3.06 -10.53
CA GLU A 110 -19.01 -4.34 -10.44
C GLU A 110 -18.12 -4.51 -11.69
N PRO A 111 -16.78 -4.67 -11.55
CA PRO A 111 -15.87 -4.92 -12.66
C PRO A 111 -16.04 -6.35 -13.18
N ASN A 112 -15.88 -6.52 -14.50
CA ASN A 112 -15.97 -7.81 -15.19
C ASN A 112 -14.68 -8.65 -15.05
N VAL A 113 -14.31 -8.95 -13.80
CA VAL A 113 -13.14 -9.76 -13.41
C VAL A 113 -13.57 -10.95 -12.55
N PRO A 114 -12.80 -12.06 -12.51
CA PRO A 114 -13.08 -13.17 -11.61
C PRO A 114 -12.96 -12.78 -10.13
N PHE A 115 -13.90 -13.27 -9.32
CA PHE A 115 -13.88 -13.24 -7.87
C PHE A 115 -13.94 -14.69 -7.34
N PRO A 116 -13.32 -15.05 -6.21
CA PRO A 116 -13.31 -16.42 -5.68
C PRO A 116 -14.61 -16.76 -4.89
N PHE A 117 -15.71 -16.09 -5.21
CA PHE A 117 -17.03 -16.16 -4.58
C PHE A 117 -18.08 -15.55 -5.54
N ASP A 118 -19.37 -15.84 -5.37
CA ASP A 118 -20.45 -15.43 -6.30
C ASP A 118 -21.39 -14.36 -5.74
N GLU A 119 -21.40 -14.17 -4.43
CA GLU A 119 -22.37 -13.35 -3.71
C GLU A 119 -22.27 -11.87 -4.09
N LYS A 120 -23.40 -11.27 -4.45
CA LYS A 120 -23.48 -9.85 -4.84
C LYS A 120 -23.46 -8.94 -3.60
N VAL A 121 -22.26 -8.75 -3.06
CA VAL A 121 -21.94 -7.92 -1.88
C VAL A 121 -21.14 -6.67 -2.26
N GLU A 122 -21.16 -5.64 -1.40
CA GLU A 122 -20.51 -4.33 -1.66
C GLU A 122 -19.02 -4.43 -2.02
N LYS A 123 -18.30 -5.43 -1.48
CA LYS A 123 -16.89 -5.69 -1.75
C LYS A 123 -16.58 -6.21 -3.17
N ARG A 124 -17.58 -6.33 -4.04
CA ARG A 124 -17.39 -6.53 -5.49
C ARG A 124 -17.37 -5.22 -6.29
N PHE A 125 -17.74 -4.10 -5.70
CA PHE A 125 -17.89 -2.85 -6.41
C PHE A 125 -16.62 -1.99 -6.32
N MET A 126 -16.38 -1.14 -7.30
CA MET A 126 -15.40 -0.06 -7.26
C MET A 126 -15.83 1.06 -8.22
N ARG A 127 -15.19 2.22 -8.19
CA ARG A 127 -15.53 3.36 -9.06
C ARG A 127 -15.31 3.01 -10.53
N ALA A 128 -16.22 3.42 -11.42
CA ALA A 128 -16.28 2.98 -12.82
C ALA A 128 -14.96 3.13 -13.62
N GLU A 129 -14.20 4.20 -13.39
CA GLU A 129 -12.89 4.41 -14.01
C GLU A 129 -11.86 3.37 -13.55
N ALA A 130 -11.79 3.15 -12.23
CA ALA A 130 -10.93 2.14 -11.61
C ALA A 130 -11.38 0.70 -11.95
N ALA A 131 -12.69 0.47 -12.11
CA ALA A 131 -13.25 -0.81 -12.53
C ALA A 131 -12.77 -1.19 -13.94
N LYS A 132 -12.89 -0.28 -14.91
CA LYS A 132 -12.37 -0.45 -16.27
C LYS A 132 -10.85 -0.68 -16.26
N ALA A 133 -10.12 0.08 -15.45
CA ALA A 133 -8.68 -0.11 -15.32
C ALA A 133 -8.31 -1.48 -14.74
N LEU A 134 -9.11 -2.03 -13.81
CA LEU A 134 -8.91 -3.37 -13.25
C LEU A 134 -9.17 -4.45 -14.31
N GLU A 135 -10.18 -4.27 -15.16
CA GLU A 135 -10.44 -5.14 -16.32
C GLU A 135 -9.27 -5.11 -17.32
N GLU A 136 -8.71 -3.93 -17.63
CA GLU A 136 -7.48 -3.80 -18.44
C GLU A 136 -6.30 -4.52 -17.79
N LEU A 137 -6.09 -4.36 -16.47
CA LEU A 137 -5.00 -4.99 -15.71
C LEU A 137 -5.12 -6.53 -15.71
N PHE A 138 -6.31 -7.07 -15.44
CA PHE A 138 -6.55 -8.52 -15.43
C PHE A 138 -6.44 -9.13 -16.84
N ALA A 139 -6.82 -8.38 -17.88
CA ALA A 139 -6.60 -8.79 -19.26
C ALA A 139 -5.10 -8.77 -19.64
N GLY A 140 -4.32 -7.84 -19.09
CA GLY A 140 -2.86 -7.80 -19.20
C GLY A 140 -2.21 -9.02 -18.55
N ALA A 141 -2.45 -9.22 -17.25
CA ALA A 141 -1.95 -10.37 -16.48
C ALA A 141 -2.20 -11.71 -17.21
N LYS A 142 -3.43 -11.89 -17.72
CA LYS A 142 -3.82 -13.10 -18.44
C LYS A 142 -3.08 -13.32 -19.78
N GLN A 143 -2.58 -12.27 -20.44
CA GLN A 143 -1.74 -12.41 -21.64
C GLN A 143 -0.35 -12.95 -21.29
N ASP A 144 0.19 -12.58 -20.12
CA ASP A 144 1.47 -13.07 -19.61
C ASP A 144 1.36 -14.41 -18.84
N GLY A 145 0.16 -15.02 -18.82
CA GLY A 145 -0.11 -16.30 -18.16
C GLY A 145 -0.39 -16.20 -16.65
N ILE A 146 -0.61 -15.00 -16.13
CA ILE A 146 -0.89 -14.71 -14.72
C ILE A 146 -2.42 -14.68 -14.50
N GLU A 147 -2.92 -15.53 -13.60
CA GLU A 147 -4.34 -15.59 -13.23
C GLU A 147 -4.58 -14.89 -11.88
N LEU A 148 -5.25 -13.73 -11.95
CA LEU A 148 -5.62 -12.91 -10.79
C LEU A 148 -7.09 -13.09 -10.41
N TYR A 149 -7.41 -12.86 -9.14
CA TYR A 149 -8.74 -12.83 -8.56
C TYR A 149 -8.97 -11.55 -7.75
N ALA A 150 -10.08 -10.86 -8.00
CA ALA A 150 -10.50 -9.75 -7.15
C ALA A 150 -11.14 -10.29 -5.85
N VAL A 151 -10.80 -9.70 -4.70
CA VAL A 151 -11.18 -10.23 -3.38
C VAL A 151 -12.06 -9.26 -2.59
N SER A 152 -11.72 -7.97 -2.58
CA SER A 152 -12.41 -6.94 -1.79
C SER A 152 -12.13 -5.51 -2.30
N GLY A 153 -13.13 -4.94 -2.98
CA GLY A 153 -13.12 -3.56 -3.47
C GLY A 153 -13.72 -2.58 -2.46
N TYR A 154 -14.87 -2.00 -2.80
CA TYR A 154 -15.58 -1.01 -1.99
C TYR A 154 -16.09 -1.58 -0.66
N ARG A 155 -16.00 -0.76 0.39
CA ARG A 155 -16.51 -1.09 1.73
C ARG A 155 -17.08 0.17 2.37
N SER A 156 -18.37 0.18 2.68
CA SER A 156 -19.02 1.37 3.23
C SER A 156 -18.53 1.68 4.65
N TYR A 157 -18.61 2.95 5.05
CA TYR A 157 -18.29 3.39 6.43
C TYR A 157 -19.01 2.54 7.48
N LYS A 158 -20.28 2.20 7.22
CA LYS A 158 -21.12 1.36 8.08
C LYS A 158 -20.52 -0.04 8.26
N THR A 159 -20.11 -0.70 7.19
CA THR A 159 -19.47 -2.02 7.27
C THR A 159 -18.10 -1.94 7.96
N GLN A 160 -17.27 -0.95 7.62
CA GLN A 160 -15.97 -0.78 8.29
C GLN A 160 -16.16 -0.51 9.80
N ARG A 161 -17.24 0.18 10.20
CA ARG A 161 -17.61 0.33 11.62
C ARG A 161 -18.03 -0.98 12.26
N SER A 162 -18.92 -1.77 11.65
CA SER A 162 -19.31 -3.07 12.21
C SER A 162 -18.14 -4.06 12.28
N LEU A 163 -17.21 -4.00 11.33
CA LEU A 163 -15.97 -4.76 11.34
C LEU A 163 -15.05 -4.32 12.50
N TYR A 164 -14.79 -3.02 12.61
CA TYR A 164 -13.96 -2.44 13.67
C TYR A 164 -14.53 -2.69 15.08
N GLU A 165 -15.83 -2.45 15.28
CA GLU A 165 -16.55 -2.76 16.53
C GLU A 165 -16.43 -4.26 16.91
N THR A 166 -16.41 -5.15 15.91
CA THR A 166 -16.22 -6.59 16.13
C THR A 166 -14.80 -6.90 16.60
N TYR A 167 -13.76 -6.33 15.97
CA TYR A 167 -12.37 -6.49 16.42
C TYR A 167 -12.13 -5.89 17.82
N VAL A 168 -12.65 -4.68 18.09
CA VAL A 168 -12.57 -4.06 19.43
C VAL A 168 -13.17 -4.98 20.50
N LYS A 169 -14.29 -5.64 20.19
CA LYS A 169 -14.98 -6.55 21.11
C LYS A 169 -14.27 -7.90 21.31
N THR A 170 -13.54 -8.42 20.32
CA THR A 170 -12.93 -9.76 20.36
C THR A 170 -11.43 -9.75 20.68
N GLN A 171 -10.72 -8.67 20.35
CA GLN A 171 -9.25 -8.56 20.41
C GLN A 171 -8.77 -7.31 21.17
N GLY A 172 -9.67 -6.38 21.50
CA GLY A 172 -9.36 -5.14 22.22
C GLY A 172 -9.08 -3.95 21.29
N ALA A 173 -9.26 -2.74 21.82
CA ALA A 173 -9.25 -1.51 21.01
C ALA A 173 -7.88 -1.17 20.39
N GLU A 174 -6.79 -1.42 21.11
CA GLU A 174 -5.42 -1.18 20.64
C GLU A 174 -5.06 -2.09 19.46
N HIS A 175 -5.34 -3.39 19.59
CA HIS A 175 -5.15 -4.37 18.52
C HIS A 175 -6.05 -4.07 17.31
N ALA A 176 -7.32 -3.72 17.55
CA ALA A 176 -8.24 -3.32 16.49
C ALA A 176 -7.75 -2.09 15.70
N ALA A 177 -7.16 -1.09 16.38
CA ALA A 177 -6.59 0.10 15.74
C ALA A 177 -5.26 -0.14 15.01
N ALA A 178 -4.51 -1.18 15.39
CA ALA A 178 -3.31 -1.61 14.70
C ALA A 178 -3.65 -2.29 13.36
N TYR A 179 -4.50 -3.32 13.39
CA TYR A 179 -4.77 -4.24 12.28
C TYR A 179 -6.04 -3.93 11.47
N SER A 180 -6.90 -3.01 11.93
CA SER A 180 -8.12 -2.64 11.20
C SER A 180 -8.27 -1.12 11.11
N ALA A 181 -8.57 -0.64 9.91
CA ALA A 181 -8.82 0.77 9.68
C ALA A 181 -9.99 1.27 10.55
N VAL A 182 -9.76 2.35 11.31
CA VAL A 182 -10.85 3.07 11.98
C VAL A 182 -11.86 3.54 10.91
N PRO A 183 -13.18 3.56 11.17
CA PRO A 183 -14.16 3.98 10.17
C PRO A 183 -13.87 5.37 9.59
N GLY A 184 -14.00 5.50 8.27
CA GLY A 184 -13.56 6.68 7.51
C GLY A 184 -12.09 6.64 7.11
N LYS A 185 -11.22 5.89 7.79
CA LYS A 185 -9.76 5.83 7.55
C LYS A 185 -9.31 4.64 6.69
N SER A 186 -10.25 4.03 5.97
CA SER A 186 -10.03 2.87 5.09
C SER A 186 -10.15 3.28 3.63
N GLU A 187 -9.16 2.97 2.80
CA GLU A 187 -9.21 3.30 1.37
C GLU A 187 -10.34 2.60 0.62
N HIS A 188 -10.84 1.45 1.10
CA HIS A 188 -11.99 0.77 0.48
C HIS A 188 -13.24 1.66 0.40
N GLN A 189 -13.42 2.64 1.32
CA GLN A 189 -14.54 3.57 1.23
C GLN A 189 -14.39 4.59 0.07
N THR A 190 -13.17 4.80 -0.47
CA THR A 190 -12.99 5.61 -1.70
C THR A 190 -13.58 4.95 -2.95
N GLY A 191 -13.73 3.62 -2.94
CA GLY A 191 -14.00 2.82 -4.14
C GLY A 191 -12.86 2.83 -5.17
N LEU A 192 -11.66 3.31 -4.82
CA LEU A 192 -10.45 3.29 -5.65
C LEU A 192 -9.48 2.15 -5.26
N ALA A 193 -9.74 1.44 -4.15
CA ALA A 193 -8.95 0.30 -3.72
C ALA A 193 -9.56 -1.04 -4.17
N MET A 194 -8.70 -2.02 -4.46
CA MET A 194 -9.07 -3.42 -4.66
C MET A 194 -8.00 -4.35 -4.09
N ASP A 195 -8.42 -5.22 -3.18
CA ASP A 195 -7.66 -6.40 -2.76
C ASP A 195 -7.64 -7.44 -3.88
N VAL A 196 -6.45 -7.87 -4.31
CA VAL A 196 -6.26 -8.86 -5.38
C VAL A 196 -5.40 -10.04 -4.90
N SER A 197 -5.81 -11.27 -5.24
CA SER A 197 -5.04 -12.49 -4.98
C SER A 197 -4.65 -13.22 -6.26
N GLY A 198 -3.72 -14.14 -6.15
CA GLY A 198 -3.46 -15.18 -7.15
C GLY A 198 -4.46 -16.33 -7.08
N VAL A 199 -4.15 -17.43 -7.76
CA VAL A 199 -5.00 -18.63 -7.82
C VAL A 199 -4.98 -19.41 -6.50
N ASP A 200 -3.81 -19.54 -5.89
CA ASP A 200 -3.63 -20.33 -4.67
C ASP A 200 -4.46 -19.77 -3.50
N ALA A 201 -4.93 -20.65 -2.63
CA ALA A 201 -5.58 -20.31 -1.38
C ALA A 201 -4.59 -19.92 -0.26
N THR A 202 -3.32 -20.34 -0.35
CA THR A 202 -2.36 -20.22 0.77
C THR A 202 -1.84 -18.81 1.05
N THR A 203 -1.91 -17.86 0.09
CA THR A 203 -1.28 -16.54 0.20
C THR A 203 -2.26 -15.36 0.06
N ARG A 204 -3.58 -15.61 -0.01
CA ARG A 204 -4.52 -14.72 -0.72
C ARG A 204 -4.55 -13.24 -0.32
N LEU A 205 -4.26 -12.90 0.94
CA LEU A 205 -4.14 -11.52 1.44
C LEU A 205 -3.07 -11.45 2.54
N GLU A 206 -1.87 -11.99 2.28
CA GLU A 206 -0.76 -12.03 3.24
C GLU A 206 0.57 -11.60 2.58
N GLU A 207 1.57 -11.16 3.36
CA GLU A 207 2.87 -10.67 2.84
C GLU A 207 3.53 -11.61 1.80
N PRO A 208 3.51 -12.96 1.94
CA PRO A 208 4.05 -13.88 0.94
C PRO A 208 3.40 -13.78 -0.45
N PHE A 209 2.24 -13.12 -0.60
CA PHE A 209 1.69 -12.83 -1.92
C PHE A 209 2.66 -12.05 -2.80
N GLY A 210 3.43 -11.11 -2.22
CA GLY A 210 4.44 -10.34 -2.95
C GLY A 210 5.59 -11.19 -3.52
N GLU A 211 5.77 -12.42 -3.02
CA GLU A 211 6.77 -13.37 -3.49
C GLU A 211 6.23 -14.34 -4.56
N THR A 212 4.91 -14.37 -4.80
CA THR A 212 4.28 -15.18 -5.86
C THR A 212 4.50 -14.58 -7.26
N PRO A 213 4.41 -15.38 -8.35
CA PRO A 213 4.41 -14.85 -9.71
C PRO A 213 3.36 -13.75 -9.93
N GLU A 214 2.17 -13.91 -9.36
CA GLU A 214 1.08 -12.94 -9.41
C GLU A 214 1.44 -11.61 -8.74
N GLY A 215 2.00 -11.65 -7.52
CA GLY A 215 2.43 -10.45 -6.78
C GLY A 215 3.65 -9.76 -7.41
N GLN A 216 4.60 -10.54 -7.95
CA GLN A 216 5.75 -10.01 -8.69
C GLN A 216 5.32 -9.32 -9.99
N TRP A 217 4.38 -9.91 -10.75
CA TRP A 217 3.81 -9.28 -11.95
C TRP A 217 3.08 -7.98 -11.60
N LEU A 218 2.26 -7.97 -10.54
CA LEU A 218 1.59 -6.76 -10.06
C LEU A 218 2.59 -5.66 -9.67
N SER A 219 3.67 -6.02 -8.95
CA SER A 219 4.70 -5.07 -8.55
C SER A 219 5.45 -4.45 -9.74
N ALA A 220 5.52 -5.14 -10.88
CA ALA A 220 6.15 -4.62 -12.11
C ALA A 220 5.17 -3.81 -12.97
N HIS A 221 3.93 -4.30 -13.14
CA HIS A 221 3.03 -3.85 -14.22
C HIS A 221 1.81 -3.05 -13.76
N CYS A 222 1.42 -3.05 -12.48
CA CYS A 222 0.15 -2.40 -12.07
C CYS A 222 0.10 -0.88 -12.36
N GLY A 223 1.27 -0.22 -12.39
CA GLY A 223 1.43 1.18 -12.76
C GLY A 223 0.95 1.51 -14.18
N GLU A 224 1.16 0.61 -15.15
CA GLU A 224 0.74 0.77 -16.55
C GLU A 224 -0.78 0.89 -16.70
N TYR A 225 -1.52 0.35 -15.73
CA TYR A 225 -2.98 0.34 -15.70
C TYR A 225 -3.55 1.46 -14.82
N GLY A 226 -2.72 2.16 -14.03
CA GLY A 226 -3.15 3.25 -13.15
C GLY A 226 -3.29 2.87 -11.68
N PHE A 227 -2.75 1.71 -11.28
CA PHE A 227 -2.71 1.25 -9.90
C PHE A 227 -1.31 1.35 -9.30
N ILE A 228 -1.26 1.53 -7.98
CA ILE A 228 -0.03 1.40 -7.18
C ILE A 228 -0.20 0.28 -6.15
N ILE A 229 0.90 -0.39 -5.79
CA ILE A 229 0.96 -1.18 -4.56
C ILE A 229 0.93 -0.19 -3.40
N ARG A 230 -0.17 -0.14 -2.65
CA ARG A 230 -0.49 1.03 -1.82
C ARG A 230 0.38 1.17 -0.57
N TYR A 231 0.66 0.04 0.08
CA TYR A 231 1.37 -0.03 1.34
C TYR A 231 2.65 -0.81 1.13
N LEU A 232 3.75 -0.07 0.91
CA LEU A 232 5.06 -0.61 0.59
C LEU A 232 5.83 -1.01 1.86
N LYS A 233 6.66 -2.04 1.74
CA LYS A 233 7.53 -2.53 2.82
C LYS A 233 8.56 -1.47 3.21
N GLY A 234 8.68 -1.13 4.50
CA GLY A 234 9.54 -0.06 4.99
C GLY A 234 8.95 1.35 4.83
N LYS A 235 7.64 1.48 4.58
CA LYS A 235 6.91 2.77 4.50
C LYS A 235 5.79 2.90 5.54
N GLU A 236 5.81 2.06 6.58
CA GLU A 236 4.77 1.94 7.60
C GLU A 236 4.60 3.23 8.41
N GLU A 237 5.69 3.97 8.66
CA GLU A 237 5.68 5.29 9.32
C GLU A 237 4.97 6.36 8.47
N THR A 238 5.02 6.25 7.14
CA THR A 238 4.40 7.21 6.20
C THR A 238 2.92 6.91 5.97
N THR A 239 2.57 5.63 5.76
CA THR A 239 1.19 5.20 5.43
C THR A 239 0.34 4.89 6.66
N GLY A 240 0.97 4.50 7.77
CA GLY A 240 0.32 3.92 8.95
C GLY A 240 -0.03 2.44 8.83
N TYR A 241 0.27 1.76 7.73
CA TYR A 241 -0.09 0.35 7.48
C TYR A 241 1.14 -0.48 7.10
N SER A 242 1.11 -1.77 7.42
CA SER A 242 2.14 -2.77 7.09
C SER A 242 2.31 -2.96 5.57
N TYR A 243 3.25 -3.79 5.15
CA TYR A 243 3.36 -4.21 3.75
C TYR A 243 2.11 -5.02 3.32
N GLU A 244 1.40 -4.54 2.29
CA GLU A 244 0.20 -5.19 1.76
C GLU A 244 0.30 -5.33 0.23
N PRO A 245 1.06 -6.32 -0.30
CA PRO A 245 1.26 -6.49 -1.75
C PRO A 245 -0.02 -6.78 -2.55
N TRP A 246 -1.11 -7.14 -1.87
CA TRP A 246 -2.43 -7.40 -2.49
C TRP A 246 -3.28 -6.14 -2.67
N HIS A 247 -3.01 -5.05 -1.93
CA HIS A 247 -3.86 -3.85 -1.92
C HIS A 247 -3.46 -2.92 -3.05
N LEU A 248 -4.19 -3.00 -4.17
CA LEU A 248 -4.04 -2.10 -5.29
C LEU A 248 -4.86 -0.83 -5.07
N ARG A 249 -4.25 0.34 -5.24
CA ARG A 249 -4.93 1.64 -5.19
C ARG A 249 -4.88 2.34 -6.55
N TYR A 250 -6.04 2.64 -7.12
CA TYR A 250 -6.16 3.41 -8.36
C TYR A 250 -5.90 4.91 -8.13
N VAL A 251 -5.04 5.49 -8.98
CA VAL A 251 -4.68 6.92 -8.97
C VAL A 251 -4.64 7.55 -10.38
N GLY A 252 -4.92 6.78 -11.42
CA GLY A 252 -4.75 7.18 -12.83
C GLY A 252 -3.34 6.85 -13.36
N LYS A 253 -3.23 6.59 -14.68
CA LYS A 253 -2.03 5.99 -15.30
C LYS A 253 -0.75 6.80 -15.07
N GLU A 254 -0.79 8.10 -15.29
CA GLU A 254 0.39 8.99 -15.18
C GLU A 254 0.94 9.01 -13.74
N MET A 255 0.07 9.26 -12.76
CA MET A 255 0.45 9.28 -11.34
C MET A 255 0.95 7.91 -10.86
N ALA A 256 0.33 6.82 -11.32
CA ALA A 256 0.74 5.47 -10.95
C ALA A 256 2.12 5.12 -11.53
N GLN A 257 2.38 5.47 -12.79
CA GLN A 257 3.68 5.28 -13.43
C GLN A 257 4.78 6.06 -12.70
N GLU A 258 4.55 7.33 -12.33
CA GLU A 258 5.52 8.13 -11.57
C GLU A 258 5.78 7.58 -10.17
N ILE A 259 4.73 7.15 -9.45
CA ILE A 259 4.85 6.57 -8.09
C ILE A 259 5.62 5.24 -8.13
N MET A 260 5.23 4.32 -9.03
CA MET A 260 5.84 3.00 -9.13
C MET A 260 7.29 3.08 -9.63
N ALA A 261 7.60 3.94 -10.61
CA ALA A 261 8.96 4.12 -11.11
C ALA A 261 9.92 4.75 -10.08
N LYS A 262 9.40 5.58 -9.16
CA LYS A 262 10.17 6.14 -8.03
C LYS A 262 10.24 5.21 -6.81
N GLY A 263 9.36 4.22 -6.67
CA GLY A 263 9.26 3.36 -5.48
C GLY A 263 8.81 4.10 -4.21
N ILE A 264 7.94 5.11 -4.35
CA ILE A 264 7.49 5.97 -3.24
C ILE A 264 6.01 5.72 -2.87
N THR A 265 5.54 6.35 -1.79
CA THR A 265 4.11 6.32 -1.43
C THR A 265 3.32 7.46 -2.11
N LEU A 266 1.98 7.35 -2.09
CA LEU A 266 1.09 8.43 -2.52
C LEU A 266 1.24 9.68 -1.61
N GLU A 267 1.49 9.48 -0.31
CA GLU A 267 1.84 10.54 0.64
C GLU A 267 3.12 11.28 0.24
N ASP A 268 4.20 10.55 -0.06
CA ASP A 268 5.48 11.12 -0.50
C ASP A 268 5.28 11.92 -1.81
N TYR A 269 4.61 11.33 -2.80
CA TYR A 269 4.36 11.91 -4.11
C TYR A 269 3.63 13.26 -4.05
N LEU A 270 2.58 13.35 -3.24
CA LEU A 270 1.81 14.59 -3.07
C LEU A 270 2.55 15.62 -2.19
N SER A 271 3.48 15.17 -1.34
CA SER A 271 4.33 16.05 -0.53
C SER A 271 5.46 16.67 -1.34
N GLU A 272 6.14 15.89 -2.19
CA GLU A 272 7.07 16.42 -3.22
C GLU A 272 6.35 17.44 -4.09
N ASN A 273 5.17 17.08 -4.61
CA ASN A 273 4.47 17.90 -5.59
C ASN A 273 3.91 19.21 -5.02
N GLY A 274 3.40 19.23 -3.77
CA GLY A 274 2.97 20.44 -3.08
C GLY A 274 4.13 21.36 -2.65
N SER A 275 5.34 20.82 -2.43
CA SER A 275 6.48 21.60 -1.91
C SER A 275 7.10 22.57 -2.93
N ALA A 276 6.80 22.41 -4.22
CA ALA A 276 7.36 23.23 -5.31
C ALA A 276 6.91 24.70 -5.33
N GLN A 277 5.93 25.11 -4.50
CA GLN A 277 5.42 26.49 -4.45
C GLN A 277 6.14 27.42 -3.43
N LYS A 278 7.41 27.16 -3.11
CA LYS A 278 8.16 27.88 -2.07
C LYS A 278 9.57 28.36 -2.48
N GLN A 279 9.75 28.68 -3.76
CA GLN A 279 10.90 29.44 -4.28
C GLN A 279 10.41 30.62 -5.13
#